data_AF-A0A7V6TA96-F1
#
_entry.id   AF-A0A7V6TA96-F1
#
_cell.length_a   1.000
_cell.length_b   1.000
_cell.length_c   1.000
_cell.angle_alpha   90.00
_cell.angle_beta   90.00
_cell.angle_gamma   90.00
#
_symmetry.space_group_name_H-M   'P 1'
#
loop_
_entity.id
_entity.type
_entity.pdbx_description
1 polymer ?
#
loop_
_entity_poly.entity_id
_entity_poly.type
_entity_poly.pdbx_seq_one_letter_code
_entity_poly.pdbx_strand_id
1 'polypeptide(L)' 'EALVKAVIKLLTKKFGMLPDEFKTRISKLDTVTLEIIIDDILEYQSLEDVKKYIS' A
#
# COMPACT_ATOMS: atom_id res chain seq x y z
N GLU A 1 12.16 6.85 -1.96
CA GLU A 1 11.57 6.16 -0.78
C GLU A 1 10.46 6.95 -0.03
N ALA A 2 10.04 8.13 -0.49
CA ALA A 2 8.96 8.88 0.19
C ALA A 2 7.56 8.29 -0.05
N LEU A 3 7.25 7.87 -1.28
CA LEU A 3 5.96 7.28 -1.65
C LEU A 3 5.69 5.96 -0.94
N VAL A 4 6.67 5.06 -0.88
CA VAL A 4 6.59 3.79 -0.12
C VAL A 4 6.17 4.07 1.33
N LYS A 5 6.83 5.03 1.98
CA LYS A 5 6.53 5.39 3.37
C LYS A 5 5.14 6.04 3.52
N ALA A 6 4.71 6.83 2.53
CA ALA A 6 3.38 7.42 2.48
C ALA A 6 2.29 6.34 2.34
N VAL A 7 2.44 5.43 1.37
CA VAL A 7 1.56 4.28 1.15
C VAL A 7 1.44 3.44 2.42
N ILE A 8 2.57 3.02 3.00
CA ILE A 8 2.57 2.23 4.23
C ILE A 8 1.82 2.98 5.35
N LYS A 9 2.05 4.29 5.51
CA LYS A 9 1.40 5.09 6.55
C LYS A 9 -0.10 5.28 6.30
N LEU A 10 -0.52 5.48 5.06
CA LEU A 10 -1.93 5.61 4.66
C LEU A 10 -2.67 4.28 4.86
N LEU A 11 -2.10 3.19 4.37
CA LEU A 11 -2.64 1.85 4.56
C LEU A 11 -2.69 1.49 6.05
N THR A 12 -1.67 1.86 6.82
CA THR A 12 -1.67 1.62 8.28
C THR A 12 -2.76 2.44 8.98
N LYS A 13 -3.04 3.66 8.51
CA LYS A 13 -4.13 4.49 9.04
C LYS A 13 -5.51 3.95 8.65
N LYS A 14 -5.68 3.43 7.43
CA LYS A 14 -6.97 2.95 6.92
C LYS A 14 -7.32 1.56 7.46
N PHE A 15 -6.36 0.64 7.43
CA PHE A 15 -6.56 -0.78 7.76
C PHE A 15 -6.02 -1.17 9.14
N GLY A 16 -5.26 -0.29 9.80
CA GLY A 16 -4.60 -0.60 11.07
C GLY A 16 -3.24 -1.26 10.86
N MET A 17 -2.86 -2.19 11.72
CA MET A 17 -1.52 -2.77 11.69
C MET A 17 -1.28 -3.57 10.39
N LEU A 18 -0.39 -3.06 9.53
CA LEU A 18 0.05 -3.76 8.33
C LEU A 18 1.06 -4.86 8.68
N PRO A 19 0.91 -6.07 8.11
CA PRO A 19 1.93 -7.11 8.20
C PRO A 19 3.27 -6.63 7.62
N ASP A 20 4.38 -7.08 8.18
CA ASP A 20 5.70 -6.72 7.65
C ASP A 20 5.91 -7.22 6.21
N GLU A 21 5.29 -8.35 5.84
CA GLU A 21 5.25 -8.84 4.46
C GLU A 21 4.68 -7.78 3.50
N PHE A 22 3.60 -7.09 3.88
CA PHE A 22 3.02 -6.03 3.06
C PHE A 22 3.99 -4.87 2.91
N LYS A 23 4.64 -4.43 4.00
CA LYS A 23 5.61 -3.32 3.96
C LYS A 23 6.78 -3.66 3.02
N THR A 24 7.28 -4.89 3.08
CA THR A 24 8.37 -5.36 2.20
C THR A 24 7.92 -5.41 0.76
N ARG A 25 6.73 -5.93 0.46
CA ARG A 25 6.23 -5.98 -0.92
C ARG A 25 5.94 -4.59 -1.49
N ILE A 26 5.33 -3.70 -0.71
CA ILE A 26 5.11 -2.28 -1.10
C ILE A 26 6.44 -1.59 -1.40
N SER A 27 7.50 -1.88 -0.63
CA SER A 27 8.83 -1.31 -0.88
C SER A 27 9.49 -1.81 -2.18
N LYS A 28 9.00 -2.90 -2.76
CA LYS A 28 9.47 -3.44 -4.05
C LYS A 28 8.61 -2.98 -5.24
N LEU A 29 7.52 -2.27 -4.99
CA LEU A 29 6.67 -1.75 -6.05
C LEU A 29 7.31 -0.57 -6.75
N ASP A 30 7.01 -0.45 -8.04
CA ASP A 30 7.33 0.73 -8.83
C ASP A 30 6.52 1.95 -8.37
N THR A 31 7.09 3.14 -8.58
CA THR A 31 6.49 4.44 -8.28
C THR A 31 5.07 4.56 -8.83
N VAL A 32 4.84 4.10 -10.06
CA VAL A 32 3.52 4.15 -10.72
C VAL A 32 2.47 3.37 -9.93
N THR A 33 2.81 2.15 -9.49
CA THR A 33 1.89 1.33 -8.70
C THR A 33 1.63 1.94 -7.33
N LEU A 34 2.64 2.55 -6.71
CA LEU A 34 2.48 3.25 -5.44
C LEU A 34 1.55 4.45 -5.56
N GLU A 35 1.64 5.22 -6.66
CA GLU A 35 0.74 6.35 -6.92
C GLU A 35 -0.71 5.89 -7.15
N ILE A 36 -0.91 4.83 -7.94
CA ILE A 36 -2.24 4.21 -8.11
C ILE A 36 -2.79 3.79 -6.74
N ILE A 37 -1.98 3.11 -5.93
CA ILE A 37 -2.39 2.69 -4.58
C ILE A 37 -2.80 3.88 -3.72
N ILE A 38 -2.13 5.04 -3.82
CA ILE A 38 -2.47 6.25 -3.06
C ILE A 38 -3.80 6.85 -3.55
N ASP A 39 -4.02 6.90 -4.85
CA ASP A 39 -5.22 7.50 -5.46
C ASP A 39 -6.46 6.64 -5.11
N ASP A 40 -6.34 5.34 -5.32
CA ASP A 40 -7.37 4.33 -5.09
C ASP A 40 -7.46 3.92 -3.59
N ILE A 41 -6.55 4.41 -2.72
CA ILE A 41 -6.50 4.01 -1.31
C ILE A 41 -7.79 4.30 -0.57
N LEU A 42 -8.54 5.31 -1.02
CA LEU A 42 -9.81 5.72 -0.44
C LEU A 42 -10.95 4.77 -0.82
N GLU A 43 -10.82 4.08 -1.96
CA GLU A 43 -11.79 3.10 -2.48
C GLU A 43 -11.56 1.69 -1.91
N TYR A 44 -10.32 1.35 -1.56
CA TYR A 44 -9.98 0.02 -1.03
C TYR A 44 -10.79 -0.35 0.21
N GLN A 45 -11.48 -1.49 0.18
CA GLN A 45 -12.27 -1.96 1.32
C GLN A 45 -11.44 -2.83 2.25
N SER A 46 -10.36 -3.44 1.77
CA SER A 46 -9.50 -4.31 2.57
C SER A 46 -8.07 -4.36 2.04
N LEU A 47 -7.16 -4.92 2.86
CA LEU A 47 -5.79 -5.18 2.44
C LEU A 47 -5.70 -6.13 1.24
N GLU A 48 -6.75 -6.89 0.97
CA GLU A 48 -6.87 -7.74 -0.22
C GLU A 48 -6.81 -6.95 -1.52
N ASP A 49 -7.36 -5.73 -1.56
CA ASP A 49 -7.30 -4.87 -2.74
C ASP A 49 -5.86 -4.49 -3.07
N VAL A 50 -5.10 -4.08 -2.05
CA VAL A 50 -3.67 -3.80 -2.16
C VAL A 50 -2.90 -5.06 -2.58
N LYS A 51 -3.31 -6.22 -2.05
CA LYS A 51 -2.66 -7.52 -2.29
C LYS A 51 -2.59 -7.87 -3.78
N LYS A 52 -3.55 -7.42 -4.59
CA LYS A 52 -3.56 -7.60 -6.06
C LYS A 52 -2.37 -6.93 -6.75
N TYR A 53 -1.85 -5.84 -6.19
CA TYR A 53 -0.73 -5.08 -6.76
C TYR A 53 0.62 -5.59 -6.29
N ILE A 54 0.66 -6.15 -5.08
CA ILE A 54 1.88 -6.69 -4.47
C ILE A 54 2.04 -8.20 -4.66
N SER A 55 1.17 -8.86 -5.44
CA SER A 55 1.04 -10.33 -5.49
C SER A 55 2.31 -11.04 -5.94
#